data_AF-A0A6B3EIU9-F1
#
_entry.id   AF-A0A6B3EIU9-F1
#
_cell.length_a   1.000
_cell.length_b   1.000
_cell.length_c   1.000
_cell.angle_alpha   90.00
_cell.angle_beta   90.00
_cell.angle_gamma   90.00
#
_symmetry.space_group_name_H-M   'P 1'
#
loop_
_entity.id
_entity.type
_entity.pdbx_description
1 polymer ?
#
loop_
_entity_poly.entity_id
_entity_poly.type
_entity_poly.pdbx_seq_one_letter_code
_entity_poly.pdbx_strand_id
1 'polypeptide(L)'
;FAPAALIGCGVLTGAGAVLNSAEVRHGDTVVVMGAGGVGMNAVSGARLAGAGRIIVTDIEDGKLERARAFGATDVVNSRTHDPVEAVRELTGGGADH
;
A
#
# COMPACT_ATOMS: atom_id res chain seq x y z
N PHE A 1 2.06 -15.64 -22.18
CA PHE A 1 2.42 -15.77 -20.75
C PHE A 1 3.38 -14.68 -20.23
N ALA A 2 3.61 -13.56 -20.94
CA ALA A 2 4.53 -12.52 -20.48
C ALA A 2 4.22 -11.94 -19.07
N PRO A 3 2.94 -11.72 -18.66
CA PRO A 3 2.63 -11.23 -17.32
C PRO A 3 3.07 -12.16 -16.18
N ALA A 4 3.19 -13.47 -16.44
CA ALA A 4 3.60 -14.44 -15.43
C ALA A 4 5.06 -14.22 -14.97
N ALA A 5 5.90 -13.57 -15.77
CA ALA A 5 7.27 -13.23 -15.38
C ALA A 5 7.32 -12.25 -14.20
N LEU A 6 6.27 -11.44 -13.99
CA LEU A 6 6.20 -10.50 -12.87
C LEU A 6 6.01 -11.20 -11.52
N ILE A 7 5.52 -12.45 -11.53
CA ILE A 7 5.31 -13.25 -10.32
C ILE A 7 6.64 -13.42 -9.58
N GLY A 8 7.70 -13.80 -10.29
CA GLY A 8 9.02 -14.05 -9.69
C GLY A 8 9.75 -12.81 -9.16
N CYS A 9 9.18 -11.62 -9.28
CA CYS A 9 9.78 -10.37 -8.82
C CYS A 9 8.71 -9.49 -8.17
N GLY A 10 8.27 -8.43 -8.85
CA GLY A 10 7.49 -7.36 -8.22
C GLY A 10 6.19 -7.80 -7.53
N VAL A 11 5.54 -8.86 -8.00
CA VAL A 11 4.33 -9.39 -7.35
C VAL A 11 4.68 -10.06 -6.03
N LEU A 12 5.60 -11.04 -6.02
CA LEU A 12 6.01 -11.72 -4.80
C LEU A 12 6.75 -10.79 -3.84
N THR A 13 7.53 -9.83 -4.32
CA THR A 13 8.17 -8.83 -3.46
C THR A 13 7.13 -7.98 -2.75
N GLY A 14 6.13 -7.45 -3.46
CA GLY A 14 5.10 -6.60 -2.85
C GLY A 14 4.21 -7.37 -1.89
N ALA A 15 3.59 -8.46 -2.36
CA ALA A 15 2.69 -9.26 -1.54
C ALA A 15 3.45 -9.96 -0.39
N GLY A 16 4.66 -10.46 -0.65
CA GLY A 16 5.49 -11.12 0.35
C GLY A 16 6.02 -10.18 1.42
N ALA A 17 6.30 -8.90 1.10
CA ALA A 17 6.66 -7.91 2.12
C ALA A 17 5.54 -7.76 3.17
N VAL A 18 4.28 -7.77 2.73
CA VAL A 18 3.13 -7.70 3.63
C VAL A 18 2.88 -9.02 4.36
N LEU A 19 2.79 -10.11 3.61
CA LEU A 19 2.31 -11.39 4.15
C LEU A 19 3.36 -12.13 4.96
N ASN A 20 4.65 -11.96 4.63
CA ASN A 20 5.73 -12.73 5.22
C ASN A 20 6.67 -11.88 6.09
N SER A 21 7.02 -10.67 5.64
CA SER A 21 8.00 -9.84 6.36
C SER A 21 7.37 -8.97 7.44
N ALA A 22 6.29 -8.27 7.08
CA ALA A 22 5.51 -7.44 8.00
C ALA A 22 4.49 -8.26 8.80
N GLU A 23 4.13 -9.45 8.31
CA GLU A 23 3.14 -10.35 8.91
C GLU A 23 1.82 -9.64 9.28
N VAL A 24 1.35 -8.78 8.38
CA VAL A 24 0.15 -7.95 8.58
C VAL A 24 -1.02 -8.82 9.03
N ARG A 25 -1.69 -8.38 10.09
CA ARG A 25 -2.84 -9.04 10.69
C ARG A 25 -4.14 -8.34 10.31
N HIS A 26 -5.24 -9.05 10.55
CA HIS A 26 -6.56 -8.50 10.34
C HIS A 26 -6.77 -7.27 11.23
N GLY A 27 -7.21 -6.16 10.63
CA GLY A 27 -7.44 -4.90 11.33
C GLY A 27 -6.24 -3.94 11.37
N ASP A 28 -5.02 -4.40 11.03
CA ASP A 28 -3.84 -3.55 11.02
C ASP A 28 -4.00 -2.37 10.04
N THR A 29 -3.35 -1.26 10.38
CA THR A 29 -3.17 -0.10 9.52
C THR A 29 -1.84 -0.18 8.81
N VAL A 30 -1.86 -0.14 7.48
CA VAL A 30 -0.66 -0.27 6.63
C VAL A 30 -0.46 0.99 5.81
N VAL A 31 0.78 1.49 5.75
CA VAL A 31 1.19 2.59 4.87
C VAL A 31 2.10 2.04 3.77
N VAL A 32 1.69 2.23 2.52
CA VAL A 32 2.49 1.87 1.35
C VAL A 32 3.06 3.12 0.71
N MET A 33 4.38 3.25 0.75
CA MET A 33 5.13 4.34 0.14
C MET A 33 5.44 4.01 -1.32
N GLY A 34 4.72 4.63 -2.24
CA GLY A 34 4.83 4.47 -3.69
C GLY A 34 3.79 3.53 -4.30
N ALA A 35 3.07 4.03 -5.31
CA ALA A 35 2.04 3.32 -6.07
C ALA A 35 2.57 2.76 -7.41
N GLY A 36 3.76 2.13 -7.34
CA GLY A 36 4.39 1.41 -8.45
C GLY A 36 4.03 -0.09 -8.47
N GLY A 37 4.67 -0.88 -9.34
CA GLY A 37 4.37 -2.31 -9.48
C GLY A 37 4.49 -3.11 -8.17
N VAL A 38 5.54 -2.86 -7.37
CA VAL A 38 5.72 -3.53 -6.06
C VAL A 38 4.67 -3.03 -5.06
N GLY A 39 4.53 -1.71 -4.91
CA GLY A 39 3.60 -1.11 -3.95
C GLY A 39 2.14 -1.51 -4.19
N MET A 40 1.70 -1.58 -5.45
CA MET A 40 0.34 -2.02 -5.78
C MET A 40 0.09 -3.49 -5.41
N ASN A 41 1.12 -4.35 -5.53
CA ASN A 41 1.03 -5.73 -5.05
C ASN A 41 1.12 -5.82 -3.52
N ALA A 42 1.81 -4.88 -2.84
CA ALA A 42 1.75 -4.74 -1.40
C ALA A 42 0.34 -4.32 -0.93
N VAL A 43 -0.29 -3.34 -1.58
CA VAL A 43 -1.70 -2.96 -1.30
C VAL A 43 -2.64 -4.16 -1.44
N SER A 44 -2.49 -4.93 -2.52
CA SER A 44 -3.29 -6.15 -2.73
C SER A 44 -3.02 -7.19 -1.65
N GLY A 45 -1.75 -7.38 -1.26
CA GLY A 45 -1.35 -8.24 -0.16
C GLY A 45 -1.96 -7.81 1.17
N ALA A 46 -1.95 -6.50 1.48
CA ALA A 46 -2.50 -5.96 2.73
C ALA A 46 -4.01 -6.16 2.80
N ARG A 47 -4.71 -5.98 1.67
CA ARG A 47 -6.12 -6.28 1.56
C ARG A 47 -6.41 -7.77 1.75
N LEU A 48 -5.60 -8.65 1.17
CA LEU A 48 -5.72 -10.10 1.36
C LEU A 48 -5.44 -10.54 2.81
N ALA A 49 -4.50 -9.89 3.49
CA ALA A 49 -4.22 -10.08 4.92
C ALA A 49 -5.36 -9.60 5.83
N GLY A 50 -6.28 -8.79 5.30
CA GLY A 50 -7.40 -8.24 6.02
C GLY A 50 -7.07 -6.97 6.80
N ALA A 51 -6.07 -6.19 6.36
CA ALA A 51 -5.78 -4.87 6.92
C ALA A 51 -7.06 -4.01 6.99
N GLY A 52 -7.25 -3.33 8.12
CA GLY A 52 -8.43 -2.49 8.35
C GLY A 52 -8.35 -1.16 7.61
N ARG A 53 -7.12 -0.66 7.40
CA ARG A 53 -6.85 0.59 6.68
C ARG A 53 -5.54 0.47 5.90
N ILE A 54 -5.56 0.91 4.65
CA ILE A 54 -4.42 0.85 3.72
C ILE A 54 -4.23 2.22 3.10
N ILE A 55 -3.21 2.94 3.55
CA ILE A 55 -2.90 4.31 3.11
C ILE A 55 -1.79 4.24 2.08
N VAL A 56 -2.00 4.84 0.89
CA VAL A 56 -0.98 4.86 -0.16
C VAL A 56 -0.48 6.28 -0.40
N THR A 57 0.84 6.47 -0.34
CA THR A 57 1.48 7.75 -0.67
C THR A 57 2.18 7.65 -2.02
N ASP A 58 2.01 8.65 -2.87
CA ASP A 58 2.76 8.81 -4.13
C ASP A 58 2.73 10.30 -4.52
N ILE A 59 3.37 10.66 -5.63
CA ILE A 59 3.45 12.04 -6.14
C ILE A 59 2.51 12.30 -7.32
N GLU A 60 1.96 11.24 -7.93
CA GLU A 60 1.13 11.32 -9.12
C GLU A 60 -0.31 10.86 -8.83
N ASP A 61 -1.26 11.77 -8.99
CA ASP A 61 -2.68 11.52 -8.69
C ASP A 61 -3.25 10.33 -9.48
N GLY A 62 -2.85 10.18 -10.75
CA GLY A 62 -3.29 9.06 -11.58
C GLY A 62 -2.80 7.69 -11.10
N LYS A 63 -1.72 7.61 -10.29
CA LYS A 63 -1.34 6.37 -9.61
C LYS A 63 -2.15 6.16 -8.34
N LEU A 64 -2.42 7.21 -7.58
CA LEU A 64 -3.23 7.17 -6.37
C LEU A 64 -4.69 6.77 -6.65
N GLU A 65 -5.26 7.24 -7.75
CA GLU A 65 -6.57 6.78 -8.22
C GLU A 65 -6.57 5.27 -8.49
N ARG A 66 -5.54 4.76 -9.19
CA ARG A 66 -5.38 3.33 -9.43
C ARG A 66 -5.17 2.54 -8.15
N ALA A 67 -4.48 3.09 -7.15
CA ALA A 67 -4.24 2.44 -5.86
C ALA A 67 -5.53 2.02 -5.15
N ARG A 68 -6.60 2.82 -5.27
CA ARG A 68 -7.92 2.48 -4.72
C ARG A 68 -8.52 1.23 -5.34
N ALA A 69 -8.36 1.06 -6.65
CA ALA A 69 -8.82 -0.14 -7.35
C ALA A 69 -8.08 -1.42 -6.88
N PHE A 70 -6.87 -1.28 -6.33
CA PHE A 70 -6.08 -2.39 -5.79
C PHE A 70 -6.36 -2.66 -4.31
N GLY A 71 -7.07 -1.76 -3.62
CA GLY A 71 -7.47 -1.95 -2.22
C GLY A 71 -7.09 -0.83 -1.26
N ALA A 72 -6.47 0.26 -1.72
CA ALA A 72 -6.19 1.41 -0.86
C ALA A 72 -7.49 2.01 -0.32
N THR A 73 -7.55 2.25 0.99
CA THR A 73 -8.68 2.94 1.64
C THR A 73 -8.51 4.45 1.58
N ASP A 74 -7.25 4.90 1.70
CA ASP A 74 -6.88 6.30 1.75
C ASP A 74 -5.67 6.52 0.84
N VAL A 75 -5.51 7.74 0.32
CA VAL A 75 -4.31 8.10 -0.44
C VAL A 75 -3.82 9.49 -0.05
N VAL A 76 -2.53 9.71 -0.23
CA VAL A 76 -1.89 11.00 0.03
C VAL A 76 -0.96 11.35 -1.13
N ASN A 77 -1.15 12.53 -1.71
CA ASN A 77 -0.20 13.08 -2.67
C ASN A 77 0.89 13.86 -1.94
N SER A 78 2.11 13.30 -1.89
CA SER A 78 3.24 13.87 -1.15
C SER A 78 3.86 15.12 -1.79
N ARG A 79 3.39 15.54 -2.97
CA ARG A 79 3.74 16.87 -3.54
C ARG A 79 2.92 18.00 -2.94
N THR A 80 1.76 17.69 -2.36
CA THR A 80 0.77 18.67 -1.91
C THR A 80 0.57 18.65 -0.40
N HIS A 81 0.90 17.52 0.25
CA HIS A 81 0.77 17.32 1.69
C HIS A 81 2.04 16.67 2.24
N ASP A 82 2.35 16.92 3.51
CA ASP A 82 3.36 16.12 4.21
C ASP A 82 2.78 14.70 4.46
N PRO A 83 3.43 13.63 3.96
CA PRO A 83 2.90 12.28 4.09
C PRO A 83 2.87 11.78 5.54
N VAL A 84 3.78 12.23 6.40
CA VAL A 84 3.82 11.82 7.81
C VAL A 84 2.68 12.48 8.58
N GLU A 85 2.47 13.78 8.39
CA GLU A 85 1.35 14.49 9.03
C GLU A 85 0.01 13.92 8.58
N ALA A 86 -0.18 13.75 7.27
CA ALA A 86 -1.42 13.20 6.72
C ALA A 86 -1.71 11.77 7.25
N VAL A 87 -0.70 10.90 7.34
CA VAL A 87 -0.87 9.57 7.94
C VAL A 87 -1.27 9.68 9.40
N ARG A 88 -0.63 10.54 10.19
CA ARG A 88 -0.98 10.74 11.61
C ARG A 88 -2.40 11.23 11.78
N GLU A 89 -2.85 12.17 10.96
CA GLU A 89 -4.22 12.67 10.97
C GLU A 89 -5.25 11.59 10.62
N LEU A 90 -4.99 10.79 9.59
CA LEU A 90 -5.89 9.72 9.16
C LEU A 90 -6.00 8.60 10.21
N THR A 91 -4.92 8.32 10.93
CA THR A 91 -4.80 7.18 11.85
C THR A 91 -5.00 7.55 13.32
N GLY A 92 -4.94 8.84 13.67
CA GLY A 92 -4.96 9.29 15.06
C GLY A 92 -3.64 9.07 15.82
N GLY A 93 -2.54 8.74 15.13
CA GLY A 93 -1.22 8.64 15.78
C GLY A 93 -0.11 7.98 14.95
N GLY A 94 -0.44 7.00 14.12
CA GLY A 94 0.50 6.27 13.27
C GLY A 94 -0.08 4.98 12.71
N ALA A 95 0.70 4.31 11.86
CA ALA A 95 0.36 3.01 11.28
C ALA A 95 1.11 1.88 11.99
N ASP A 96 0.60 0.66 11.86
CA ASP A 96 1.24 -0.55 12.38
C ASP A 96 2.41 -0.99 11.49
N HIS A 97 2.30 -0.74 10.16
CA HIS A 97 3.30 -1.09 9.14
C HIS A 97 3.51 0.01 8.10
#